data_AF-A0A2E6ISG3-F1
#
_entry.id   AF-A0A2E6ISG3-F1
#
_cell.length_a   1.000
_cell.length_b   1.000
_cell.length_c   1.000
_cell.angle_alpha   90.00
_cell.angle_beta   90.00
_cell.angle_gamma   90.00
#
_symmetry.space_group_name_H-M   'P 1'
#
loop_
_entity.id
_entity.type
_entity.pdbx_description
1 polymer ?
#
loop_
_entity_poly.entity_id
_entity_poly.type
_entity_poly.pdbx_seq_one_letter_code
_entity_poly.pdbx_strand_id
1 'polypeptide(L)'
;MRSAFGRFAQELRLKRGLSQKDFAELAGYSMAHVSNLEHHRMNVNDKVVGVYIDVLNCTGEEACELRKLANFGNGLRKTTDPTSPNTPIQVMLEAFGDRISPRARAKIQEIIERETGEQLDALTFASNQRTPSKPSVKKRTKRPELSPQRLVEISLIAEKARLRVCGETRKIDIGAALEKLSFTENNLDYDVLETLPSELDGAFAAIVGHDNGHTIILEEKRFLGAINGVFFSRHVVAHELGHHFLHSRLLESKNGLYLPPQELAKNTPSMFTSERRIEQVVDTLEEVEAECFATLFLVPWTAFLKGTEVRYLAEDYGEQLDEVKRYSRLFVLDNVKDAFRWALWHKGIRQHPIFD
;
A
#
# COMPACT_ATOMS: atom_id res chain seq x y z
N MET A 1 24.66 26.33 3.31
CA MET A 1 24.33 25.33 4.33
C MET A 1 23.39 24.30 3.71
N ARG A 2 23.60 22.99 3.90
CA ARG A 2 22.72 21.95 3.35
C ARG A 2 21.46 21.79 4.19
N SER A 3 20.33 21.49 3.57
CA SER A 3 19.09 21.21 4.31
C SER A 3 19.18 19.88 5.04
N ALA A 4 18.20 19.59 5.91
CA ALA A 4 18.09 18.28 6.53
C ALA A 4 17.93 17.18 5.46
N PHE A 5 17.04 17.39 4.48
CA PHE A 5 16.91 16.51 3.30
C PHE A 5 18.25 16.29 2.61
N GLY A 6 18.96 17.37 2.26
CA GLY A 6 20.19 17.27 1.50
C GLY A 6 21.37 16.69 2.27
N ARG A 7 21.43 16.89 3.59
CA ARG A 7 22.41 16.20 4.45
C ARG A 7 22.15 14.70 4.48
N PHE A 8 20.91 14.31 4.73
CA PHE A 8 20.53 12.90 4.79
C PHE A 8 20.73 12.20 3.44
N ALA A 9 20.30 12.83 2.34
CA ALA A 9 20.51 12.32 0.99
C ALA A 9 22.00 12.21 0.63
N GLN A 10 22.82 13.19 1.04
CA GLN A 10 24.27 13.13 0.86
C GLN A 10 24.88 11.98 1.67
N GLU A 11 24.49 11.80 2.93
CA GLU A 11 24.96 10.72 3.79
C GLU A 11 24.63 9.34 3.19
N LEU A 12 23.40 9.14 2.73
CA LEU A 12 22.99 7.92 2.03
C LEU A 12 23.82 7.71 0.76
N ARG A 13 23.98 8.74 -0.06
CA ARG A 13 24.79 8.68 -1.29
C ARG A 13 26.24 8.29 -1.00
N LEU A 14 26.87 8.90 -0.01
CA LEU A 14 28.23 8.58 0.41
C LEU A 14 28.33 7.17 1.00
N LYS A 15 27.35 6.72 1.79
CA LYS A 15 27.26 5.35 2.31
C LYS A 15 27.16 4.31 1.21
N ARG A 16 26.56 4.66 0.06
CA ARG A 16 26.51 3.81 -1.15
C ARG A 16 27.71 3.99 -2.08
N GLY A 17 28.73 4.76 -1.69
CA GLY A 17 29.95 4.96 -2.47
C GLY A 17 29.78 5.82 -3.71
N LEU A 18 28.68 6.56 -3.83
CA LEU A 18 28.38 7.38 -5.00
C LEU A 18 28.93 8.80 -4.82
N SER A 19 29.67 9.30 -5.81
CA SER A 19 29.96 10.74 -5.88
C SER A 19 28.70 11.51 -6.28
N GLN A 20 28.72 12.84 -6.11
CA GLN A 20 27.58 13.67 -6.55
C GLN A 20 27.42 13.62 -8.07
N LYS A 21 28.52 13.41 -8.81
CA LYS A 21 28.53 13.23 -10.26
C LYS A 21 27.85 11.93 -10.66
N ASP A 22 28.25 10.82 -10.05
CA ASP A 22 27.69 9.49 -10.38
C ASP A 22 26.19 9.45 -10.10
N PHE A 23 25.76 10.02 -8.97
CA PHE A 23 24.34 10.13 -8.65
C PHE A 23 23.58 10.97 -9.67
N ALA A 24 24.14 12.11 -10.10
CA ALA A 24 23.51 12.98 -11.08
C ALA A 24 23.30 12.24 -12.43
N GLU A 25 24.32 11.50 -12.88
CA GLU A 25 24.24 10.68 -14.08
C GLU A 25 23.15 9.59 -13.97
N LEU A 26 23.11 8.84 -12.87
CA LEU A 26 22.10 7.81 -12.62
C LEU A 26 20.67 8.38 -12.49
N ALA A 27 20.54 9.56 -11.89
CA ALA A 27 19.26 10.24 -11.68
C ALA A 27 18.75 10.98 -12.93
N GLY A 28 19.55 11.06 -13.99
CA GLY A 28 19.21 11.87 -15.18
C GLY A 28 19.18 13.38 -14.90
N TYR A 29 19.99 13.85 -13.95
CA TYR A 29 20.09 15.26 -13.55
C TYR A 29 21.47 15.83 -13.82
N SER A 30 21.57 17.17 -13.88
CA SER A 30 22.88 17.83 -13.85
C SER A 30 23.42 17.86 -12.42
N MET A 31 24.75 17.87 -12.25
CA MET A 31 25.36 18.02 -10.93
C MET A 31 24.90 19.29 -10.20
N ALA A 32 24.71 20.38 -10.95
CA ALA A 32 24.19 21.63 -10.40
C ALA A 32 22.76 21.47 -9.87
N HIS A 33 21.92 20.67 -10.55
CA HIS A 33 20.57 20.36 -10.11
C HIS A 33 20.58 19.58 -8.79
N VAL A 34 21.38 18.52 -8.70
CA VAL A 34 21.56 17.72 -7.46
C VAL A 34 22.08 18.60 -6.32
N SER A 35 23.07 19.45 -6.58
CA SER A 35 23.59 20.39 -5.60
C SER A 35 22.53 21.38 -5.12
N ASN A 36 21.70 21.91 -6.02
CA ASN A 36 20.60 22.81 -5.66
C ASN A 36 19.52 22.12 -4.82
N LEU A 37 19.24 20.84 -5.07
CA LEU A 37 18.33 20.04 -4.25
C LEU A 37 18.91 19.78 -2.85
N GLU A 38 20.16 19.33 -2.75
CA GLU A 38 20.83 19.08 -1.46
C GLU A 38 21.02 20.36 -0.61
N HIS A 39 21.15 21.51 -1.26
CA HIS A 39 21.22 22.80 -0.58
C HIS A 39 19.85 23.44 -0.37
N HIS A 40 18.77 22.76 -0.74
CA HIS A 40 17.40 23.26 -0.66
C HIS A 40 17.26 24.66 -1.25
N ARG A 41 17.89 24.85 -2.41
CA ARG A 41 17.73 26.01 -3.30
C ARG A 41 16.54 25.82 -4.24
N MET A 42 16.10 24.58 -4.42
CA MET A 42 14.92 24.20 -5.20
C MET A 42 13.90 23.42 -4.34
N ASN A 43 12.65 23.39 -4.80
CA ASN A 43 11.59 22.59 -4.19
C ASN A 43 11.82 21.10 -4.49
N VAL A 44 11.74 20.26 -3.45
CA VAL A 44 11.94 18.82 -3.57
C VAL A 44 10.57 18.14 -3.64
N ASN A 45 10.01 18.04 -4.85
CA ASN A 45 8.71 17.39 -5.03
C ASN A 45 8.81 15.85 -4.95
N ASP A 46 7.66 15.17 -4.89
CA ASP A 46 7.61 13.73 -4.71
C ASP A 46 8.30 12.94 -5.85
N LYS A 47 8.27 13.49 -7.07
CA LYS A 47 9.00 12.90 -8.21
C LYS A 47 10.51 12.91 -7.98
N VAL A 48 11.05 14.02 -7.45
CA VAL A 48 12.48 14.10 -7.09
C VAL A 48 12.80 13.12 -5.97
N VAL A 49 11.94 13.03 -4.94
CA VAL A 49 12.16 12.08 -3.85
C VAL A 49 12.14 10.63 -4.34
N GLY A 50 11.21 10.28 -5.23
CA GLY A 50 11.16 8.97 -5.88
C GLY A 50 12.46 8.63 -6.61
N VAL A 51 13.01 9.56 -7.40
CA VAL A 51 14.31 9.36 -8.06
C VAL A 51 15.44 9.13 -7.05
N TYR A 52 15.47 9.86 -5.94
CA TYR A 52 16.45 9.62 -4.88
C TYR A 52 16.27 8.25 -4.24
N ILE A 53 15.04 7.82 -3.96
CA ILE A 53 14.73 6.50 -3.39
C ILE A 53 15.19 5.40 -4.33
N ASP A 54 14.88 5.52 -5.62
CA ASP A 54 15.20 4.51 -6.64
C ASP A 54 16.72 4.41 -6.85
N VAL A 55 17.40 5.53 -7.12
CA VAL A 55 18.85 5.55 -7.41
C VAL A 55 19.68 5.18 -6.19
N LEU A 56 19.28 5.64 -5.00
CA LEU A 56 19.96 5.25 -3.77
C LEU A 56 19.48 3.89 -3.27
N ASN A 57 18.55 3.20 -3.94
CA ASN A 57 17.97 1.94 -3.49
C ASN A 57 17.61 1.99 -1.99
N CYS A 58 16.86 3.02 -1.62
CA CYS A 58 16.34 3.22 -0.26
C CYS A 58 15.15 2.30 -0.04
N THR A 59 15.00 1.77 1.17
CA THR A 59 13.83 0.97 1.55
C THR A 59 13.32 1.38 2.92
N GLY A 60 12.01 1.27 3.14
CA GLY A 60 11.38 1.48 4.45
C GLY A 60 11.75 2.81 5.09
N GLU A 61 12.50 2.77 6.18
CA GLU A 61 12.87 3.95 6.99
C GLU A 61 13.66 5.00 6.19
N GLU A 62 14.61 4.58 5.34
CA GLU A 62 15.43 5.53 4.56
C GLU A 62 14.56 6.32 3.56
N ALA A 63 13.61 5.64 2.92
CA ALA A 63 12.67 6.25 1.99
C ALA A 63 11.67 7.18 2.70
N CYS A 64 11.12 6.72 3.82
CA CYS A 64 10.23 7.49 4.69
C CYS A 64 10.90 8.79 5.16
N GLU A 65 12.15 8.69 5.62
CA GLU A 65 12.88 9.85 6.14
C GLU A 65 13.17 10.88 5.04
N LEU A 66 13.57 10.43 3.83
CA LEU A 66 13.74 11.34 2.68
C LEU A 66 12.45 12.12 2.38
N ARG A 67 11.29 11.46 2.37
CA ARG A 67 9.99 12.10 2.12
C ARG A 67 9.61 13.07 3.24
N LYS A 68 9.76 12.67 4.51
CA LYS A 68 9.50 13.54 5.68
C LYS A 68 10.36 14.80 5.64
N LEU A 69 11.66 14.65 5.39
CA LEU A 69 12.60 15.77 5.31
C LEU A 69 12.32 16.70 4.12
N ALA A 70 11.91 16.14 2.97
CA ALA A 70 11.49 16.93 1.81
C ALA A 70 10.21 17.73 2.11
N ASN A 71 9.18 17.08 2.66
CA ASN A 71 7.92 17.71 3.04
C ASN A 71 8.12 18.82 4.07
N PHE A 72 8.92 18.55 5.11
CA PHE A 72 9.28 19.54 6.12
C PHE A 72 9.98 20.75 5.50
N GLY A 73 11.02 20.52 4.68
CA GLY A 73 11.76 21.58 4.02
C GLY A 73 10.88 22.43 3.10
N ASN A 74 9.97 21.80 2.36
CA ASN A 74 9.05 22.50 1.46
C ASN A 74 7.97 23.27 2.23
N GLY A 75 7.47 22.71 3.34
CA GLY A 75 6.53 23.38 4.23
C GLY A 75 7.12 24.65 4.81
N LEU A 76 8.37 24.61 5.30
CA LEU A 76 9.07 25.80 5.81
C LEU A 76 9.28 26.91 4.75
N ARG A 77 9.39 26.54 3.46
CA ARG A 77 9.42 27.53 2.36
C ARG A 77 8.05 28.14 2.09
N LYS A 78 6.96 27.43 2.39
CA LYS A 78 5.60 27.98 2.25
C LYS A 78 5.23 28.90 3.42
N THR A 79 5.78 28.67 4.62
CA THR A 79 5.50 29.52 5.79
C THR A 79 6.12 30.92 5.70
N THR A 80 7.01 31.18 4.72
CA THR A 80 7.50 32.54 4.43
C THR A 80 6.52 33.34 3.57
N ASP A 81 5.48 32.70 3.04
CA ASP A 81 4.35 33.38 2.39
C ASP A 81 3.41 33.92 3.47
N PRO A 82 3.20 35.25 3.56
CA PRO A 82 2.33 35.86 4.57
C PRO A 82 0.85 35.46 4.42
N THR A 83 0.47 34.78 3.34
CA THR A 83 -0.88 34.23 3.13
C THR A 83 -1.00 32.75 3.52
N SER A 84 0.09 32.10 3.91
CA SER A 84 0.07 30.68 4.27
C SER A 84 -0.65 30.48 5.62
N PRO A 85 -1.67 29.61 5.69
CA PRO A 85 -2.30 29.27 6.97
C PRO A 85 -1.38 28.42 7.85
N ASN A 86 -0.24 27.95 7.32
CA ASN A 86 0.64 27.01 8.02
C ASN A 86 1.76 27.75 8.77
N THR A 87 1.83 27.57 10.08
CA THR A 87 2.95 28.06 10.89
C THR A 87 4.14 27.07 10.82
N PRO A 88 5.39 27.52 11.03
CA PRO A 88 6.55 26.63 11.08
C PRO A 88 6.40 25.48 12.09
N ILE A 89 5.66 25.73 13.18
CA ILE A 89 5.35 24.73 14.21
C ILE A 89 4.42 23.64 13.66
N GLN A 90 3.37 24.01 12.92
CA GLN A 90 2.46 23.03 12.29
C GLN A 90 3.21 22.14 11.30
N VAL A 91 4.07 22.72 10.45
CA VAL A 91 4.90 21.95 9.50
C VAL A 91 5.83 20.97 10.23
N MET A 92 6.38 21.36 11.39
CA MET A 92 7.21 20.47 12.20
C MET A 92 6.42 19.33 12.83
N LEU A 93 5.23 19.62 13.35
CA LEU A 93 4.33 18.62 13.94
C LEU A 93 3.82 17.62 12.91
N GLU A 94 3.47 18.07 11.70
CA GLU A 94 3.07 17.20 10.60
C GLU A 94 4.20 16.26 10.17
N ALA A 95 5.45 16.75 10.10
CA ALA A 95 6.58 15.96 9.61
C ALA A 95 7.18 15.00 10.66
N PHE A 96 7.13 15.35 11.94
CA PHE A 96 7.84 14.62 13.00
C PHE A 96 6.99 14.34 14.25
N GLY A 97 5.68 14.50 14.18
CA GLY A 97 4.78 14.31 15.32
C GLY A 97 4.89 12.93 15.98
N ASP A 98 5.28 11.91 15.22
CA ASP A 98 5.53 10.55 15.68
C ASP A 98 6.79 10.41 16.56
N ARG A 99 7.73 11.36 16.48
CA ARG A 99 8.97 11.39 17.27
C ARG A 99 8.84 12.19 18.57
N ILE A 100 7.70 12.83 18.80
CA ILE A 100 7.47 13.66 19.98
C ILE A 100 6.93 12.76 21.10
N SER A 101 7.71 12.60 22.17
CA SER A 101 7.25 11.85 23.35
C SER A 101 5.93 12.44 23.89
N PRO A 102 5.04 11.62 24.50
CA PRO A 102 3.78 12.12 25.06
C PRO A 102 3.97 13.29 26.04
N ARG A 103 5.05 13.26 26.83
CA ARG A 103 5.44 14.33 27.75
C ARG A 103 5.84 15.62 27.04
N ALA A 104 6.59 15.51 25.94
CA ALA A 104 6.96 16.67 25.13
C ALA A 104 5.75 17.24 24.38
N ARG A 105 4.85 16.38 23.89
CA ARG A 105 3.60 16.78 23.24
C ARG A 105 2.69 17.58 24.18
N ALA A 106 2.51 17.10 25.42
CA ALA A 106 1.75 17.82 26.45
C ALA A 106 2.35 19.19 26.79
N LYS A 107 3.69 19.30 26.81
CA LYS A 107 4.37 20.59 27.05
C LYS A 107 4.23 21.56 25.87
N ILE A 108 4.27 21.05 24.64
CA ILE A 108 4.03 21.85 23.42
C ILE A 108 2.57 22.32 23.37
N GLN A 109 1.62 21.45 23.71
CA GLN A 109 0.21 21.79 23.87
C GLN A 109 0.04 22.96 24.85
N GLU A 110 0.62 22.85 26.05
CA GLU A 110 0.52 23.88 27.10
C GLU A 110 1.05 25.24 26.63
N ILE A 111 2.16 25.25 25.88
CA ILE A 111 2.76 26.47 25.33
C ILE A 111 1.85 27.08 24.26
N ILE A 112 1.32 26.28 23.34
CA ILE A 112 0.47 26.75 22.24
C ILE A 112 -0.88 27.25 22.77
N GLU A 113 -1.52 26.53 23.68
CA GLU A 113 -2.76 26.96 24.33
C GLU A 113 -2.56 28.28 25.07
N ARG A 114 -1.43 28.44 25.77
CA ARG A 114 -1.09 29.68 26.49
C ARG A 114 -0.85 30.87 25.55
N GLU A 115 -0.19 30.65 24.42
CA GLU A 115 0.27 31.72 23.53
C GLU A 115 -0.72 32.08 22.42
N THR A 116 -1.56 31.13 22.00
CA THR A 116 -2.48 31.30 20.86
C THR A 116 -3.95 31.07 21.22
N GLY A 117 -4.23 30.40 22.34
CA GLY A 117 -5.59 29.99 22.72
C GLY A 117 -6.13 28.80 21.91
N GLU A 118 -5.34 28.22 21.00
CA GLU A 118 -5.72 27.09 20.15
C GLU A 118 -5.24 25.75 20.73
N GLN A 119 -6.00 24.68 20.50
CA GLN A 119 -5.58 23.32 20.86
C GLN A 119 -4.73 22.70 19.74
N LEU A 120 -3.63 22.02 20.07
CA LEU A 120 -2.73 21.32 19.12
C LEU A 120 -3.48 20.32 18.22
N ASP A 121 -4.49 19.66 18.77
CA ASP A 121 -5.33 18.71 18.03
C ASP A 121 -6.28 19.43 17.05
N ALA A 122 -6.56 20.72 17.23
CA ALA A 122 -7.27 21.51 16.22
C ALA A 122 -6.33 21.90 15.05
N LEU A 123 -5.04 22.11 15.33
CA LEU A 123 -4.03 22.53 14.34
C LEU A 123 -3.55 21.39 13.44
N THR A 124 -3.59 20.15 13.92
CA THR A 124 -3.20 18.95 13.14
C THR A 124 -4.33 18.40 12.28
N PHE A 125 -5.58 18.84 12.50
CA PHE A 125 -6.79 18.31 11.85
C PHE A 125 -7.43 19.23 10.80
N ALA A 126 -6.91 20.43 10.55
CA ALA A 126 -7.53 21.42 9.65
C ALA A 126 -7.35 21.17 8.14
N SER A 127 -6.53 20.20 7.70
CA SER A 127 -6.24 20.01 6.26
C SER A 127 -7.12 18.98 5.53
N ASN A 128 -7.99 18.20 6.19
CA ASN A 128 -8.65 17.04 5.57
C ASN A 128 -10.12 16.82 5.97
N GLN A 129 -10.96 17.87 5.95
CA GLN A 129 -12.42 17.66 5.95
C GLN A 129 -13.09 18.32 4.74
N ARG A 130 -13.24 17.52 3.66
CA ARG A 130 -14.50 17.55 2.91
C ARG A 130 -15.53 16.80 3.75
N THR A 131 -16.45 17.54 4.34
CA THR A 131 -17.61 17.01 5.05
C THR A 131 -18.41 16.11 4.10
N PRO A 132 -18.59 14.80 4.38
CA PRO A 132 -19.53 13.99 3.63
C PRO A 132 -20.95 14.37 4.07
N SER A 133 -21.70 15.00 3.17
CA SER A 133 -23.15 15.08 3.27
C SER A 133 -23.72 13.65 3.16
N LYS A 134 -24.18 13.10 4.28
CA LYS A 134 -24.89 11.81 4.29
C LYS A 134 -26.32 12.00 3.77
N PRO A 135 -26.82 11.11 2.90
CA PRO A 135 -28.11 10.50 3.07
C PRO A 135 -27.96 9.17 3.83
N SER A 136 -28.96 8.85 4.65
CA SER A 136 -29.03 7.64 5.47
C SER A 136 -28.94 6.37 4.63
N VAL A 137 -27.97 5.50 4.94
CA VAL A 137 -27.85 4.18 4.32
C VAL A 137 -28.35 3.13 5.31
N LYS A 138 -29.23 2.26 4.81
CA LYS A 138 -29.77 1.05 5.45
C LYS A 138 -28.63 0.23 6.10
N LYS A 139 -28.92 -0.48 7.19
CA LYS A 139 -27.99 -1.38 7.89
C LYS A 139 -27.27 -2.29 6.87
N ARG A 140 -26.02 -1.97 6.54
CA ARG A 140 -25.10 -2.87 5.83
C ARG A 140 -24.91 -4.11 6.71
N THR A 141 -24.97 -5.29 6.10
CA THR A 141 -24.48 -6.53 6.68
C THR A 141 -23.07 -6.31 7.21
N LYS A 142 -22.79 -6.82 8.41
CA LYS A 142 -21.48 -6.67 9.03
C LYS A 142 -20.52 -7.57 8.26
N ARG A 143 -19.60 -6.96 7.50
CA ARG A 143 -18.52 -7.66 6.78
C ARG A 143 -17.82 -8.66 7.72
N PRO A 144 -17.52 -9.90 7.27
CA PRO A 144 -16.82 -10.88 8.09
C PRO A 144 -15.48 -10.37 8.63
N GLU A 145 -15.16 -10.73 9.87
CA GLU A 145 -13.88 -10.38 10.52
C GLU A 145 -12.92 -11.58 10.45
N LEU A 146 -11.65 -11.33 10.08
CA LEU A 146 -10.60 -12.34 10.10
C LEU A 146 -10.13 -12.59 11.53
N SER A 147 -9.99 -13.87 11.91
CA SER A 147 -9.31 -14.23 13.14
C SER A 147 -7.82 -13.89 13.06
N PRO A 148 -7.14 -13.59 14.19
CA PRO A 148 -5.69 -13.38 14.20
C PRO A 148 -4.91 -14.54 13.56
N GLN A 149 -5.31 -15.78 13.83
CA GLN A 149 -4.67 -16.97 13.27
C GLN A 149 -4.81 -17.03 11.75
N ARG A 150 -6.00 -16.72 11.22
CA ARG A 150 -6.26 -16.75 9.78
C ARG A 150 -5.52 -15.61 9.06
N LEU A 151 -5.45 -14.42 9.65
CA LEU A 151 -4.63 -13.31 9.15
C LEU A 151 -3.16 -13.70 9.04
N VAL A 152 -2.60 -14.36 10.07
CA VAL A 152 -1.20 -14.83 10.07
C VAL A 152 -0.99 -15.89 9.00
N GLU A 153 -1.91 -16.84 8.87
CA GLU A 153 -1.84 -17.86 7.83
C GLU A 153 -1.80 -17.24 6.44
N ILE A 154 -2.73 -16.34 6.12
CA ILE A 154 -2.76 -15.62 4.85
C ILE A 154 -1.46 -14.83 4.63
N SER A 155 -0.96 -14.14 5.67
CA SER A 155 0.29 -13.38 5.60
C SER A 155 1.47 -14.26 5.19
N LEU A 156 1.57 -15.46 5.75
CA LEU A 156 2.65 -16.40 5.47
C LEU A 156 2.50 -17.07 4.10
N ILE A 157 1.26 -17.30 3.62
CA ILE A 157 1.01 -17.80 2.26
C ILE A 157 1.38 -16.72 1.24
N ALA A 158 0.93 -15.48 1.46
CA ALA A 158 1.25 -14.33 0.61
C ALA A 158 2.76 -14.06 0.55
N GLU A 159 3.45 -14.12 1.69
CA GLU A 159 4.92 -14.01 1.74
C GLU A 159 5.61 -15.10 0.91
N LYS A 160 5.17 -16.36 1.03
CA LYS A 160 5.73 -17.46 0.25
C LYS A 160 5.51 -17.25 -1.26
N ALA A 161 4.32 -16.81 -1.67
CA ALA A 161 4.03 -16.47 -3.06
C ALA A 161 4.91 -15.30 -3.55
N ARG A 162 5.03 -14.26 -2.73
CA ARG A 162 5.87 -13.08 -3.01
C ARG A 162 7.35 -13.42 -3.17
N LEU A 163 7.91 -14.27 -2.29
CA LEU A 163 9.30 -14.70 -2.35
C LEU A 163 9.63 -15.46 -3.64
N ARG A 164 8.66 -16.19 -4.20
CA ARG A 164 8.83 -16.86 -5.50
C ARG A 164 8.97 -15.86 -6.65
N VAL A 165 8.30 -14.71 -6.59
CA VAL A 165 8.28 -13.75 -7.70
C VAL A 165 9.35 -12.66 -7.62
N CYS A 166 9.48 -11.96 -6.48
CA CYS A 166 10.29 -10.74 -6.40
C CYS A 166 11.23 -10.64 -5.20
N GLY A 167 11.26 -11.63 -4.29
CA GLY A 167 12.00 -11.55 -3.03
C GLY A 167 11.40 -10.53 -2.04
N GLU A 168 12.17 -10.16 -1.01
CA GLU A 168 11.63 -9.46 0.18
C GLU A 168 11.32 -7.96 -0.01
N THR A 169 12.06 -7.22 -0.86
CA THR A 169 12.20 -5.76 -0.69
C THR A 169 11.72 -4.88 -1.84
N ARG A 170 11.17 -5.44 -2.93
CA ARG A 170 10.82 -4.66 -4.12
C ARG A 170 9.32 -4.57 -4.37
N LYS A 171 8.87 -3.44 -4.92
CA LYS A 171 7.54 -3.34 -5.54
C LYS A 171 7.38 -4.48 -6.55
N ILE A 172 6.27 -5.21 -6.47
CA ILE A 172 6.00 -6.32 -7.40
C ILE A 172 5.70 -5.75 -8.78
N ASP A 173 6.41 -6.24 -9.80
CA ASP A 173 5.93 -6.17 -11.18
C ASP A 173 4.82 -7.21 -11.33
N ILE A 174 3.57 -6.78 -11.50
CA ILE A 174 2.42 -7.68 -11.51
C ILE A 174 2.39 -8.54 -12.77
N GLY A 175 2.83 -8.01 -13.92
CA GLY A 175 2.88 -8.78 -15.16
C GLY A 175 3.89 -9.91 -15.05
N ALA A 176 5.13 -9.57 -14.66
CA ALA A 176 6.19 -10.56 -14.48
C ALA A 176 5.91 -11.55 -13.35
N ALA A 177 5.22 -11.12 -12.29
CA ALA A 177 4.81 -12.01 -11.21
C ALA A 177 3.76 -13.03 -11.67
N LEU A 178 2.74 -12.60 -12.42
CA LEU A 178 1.69 -13.49 -12.93
C LEU A 178 2.28 -14.52 -13.89
N GLU A 179 3.10 -14.09 -14.86
CA GLU A 179 3.80 -14.96 -15.81
C GLU A 179 4.69 -15.99 -15.09
N LYS A 180 5.44 -15.55 -14.08
CA LYS A 180 6.30 -16.46 -13.32
C LYS A 180 5.49 -17.45 -12.48
N LEU A 181 4.37 -17.03 -11.91
CA LEU A 181 3.49 -17.92 -11.13
C LEU A 181 2.81 -18.93 -12.04
N SER A 182 2.30 -18.56 -13.21
CA SER A 182 1.70 -19.52 -14.14
C SER A 182 2.72 -20.56 -14.64
N PHE A 183 3.99 -20.19 -14.79
CA PHE A 183 5.04 -21.15 -15.14
C PHE A 183 5.44 -22.08 -13.99
N THR A 184 5.33 -21.63 -12.73
CA THR A 184 5.85 -22.38 -11.57
C THR A 184 4.76 -23.12 -10.78
N GLU A 185 3.51 -22.69 -10.87
CA GLU A 185 2.34 -23.35 -10.30
C GLU A 185 1.67 -24.18 -11.40
N ASN A 186 1.78 -25.50 -11.31
CA ASN A 186 1.30 -26.44 -12.35
C ASN A 186 -0.23 -26.38 -12.61
N ASN A 187 -0.98 -25.64 -11.81
CA ASN A 187 -2.44 -25.55 -11.80
C ASN A 187 -2.93 -24.09 -11.83
N LEU A 188 -2.10 -23.16 -12.33
CA LEU A 188 -2.47 -21.77 -12.55
C LEU A 188 -2.10 -21.38 -13.97
N ASP A 189 -3.09 -20.87 -14.70
CA ASP A 189 -2.90 -20.21 -15.99
C ASP A 189 -3.54 -18.81 -15.96
N TYR A 190 -3.27 -18.00 -16.97
CA TYR A 190 -3.96 -16.73 -17.14
C TYR A 190 -4.15 -16.39 -18.62
N ASP A 191 -5.31 -15.80 -18.92
CA ASP A 191 -5.66 -15.32 -20.26
C ASP A 191 -5.95 -13.83 -20.21
N VAL A 192 -5.43 -13.11 -21.21
CA VAL A 192 -5.68 -11.68 -21.41
C VAL A 192 -6.52 -11.51 -22.67
N LEU A 193 -7.73 -10.97 -22.51
CA LEU A 193 -8.71 -10.83 -23.59
C LEU A 193 -9.00 -9.36 -23.86
N GLU A 194 -9.17 -8.98 -25.13
CA GLU A 194 -9.53 -7.60 -25.50
C GLU A 194 -10.80 -7.13 -24.74
N THR A 195 -11.79 -8.02 -24.65
CA THR A 195 -13.00 -7.86 -23.86
C THR A 195 -13.36 -9.16 -23.15
N LEU A 196 -13.91 -9.05 -21.94
CA LEU A 196 -14.40 -10.22 -21.22
C LEU A 196 -15.71 -10.76 -21.85
N PRO A 197 -15.98 -12.08 -21.74
CA PRO A 197 -17.26 -12.66 -22.11
C PRO A 197 -18.45 -11.92 -21.48
N SER A 198 -19.59 -11.89 -22.17
CA SER A 198 -20.80 -11.20 -21.71
C SER A 198 -21.33 -11.66 -20.35
N GLU A 199 -21.01 -12.89 -19.97
CA GLU A 199 -21.31 -13.52 -18.70
C GLU A 199 -20.53 -12.90 -17.54
N LEU A 200 -19.41 -12.24 -17.84
CA LEU A 200 -18.53 -11.52 -16.92
C LEU A 200 -18.64 -10.00 -17.10
N ASP A 201 -19.69 -9.50 -17.76
CA ASP A 201 -19.85 -8.06 -18.03
C ASP A 201 -19.84 -7.25 -16.73
N GLY A 202 -19.03 -6.19 -16.71
CA GLY A 202 -18.78 -5.36 -15.52
C GLY A 202 -17.74 -5.91 -14.53
N ALA A 203 -17.19 -7.11 -14.74
CA ALA A 203 -16.02 -7.60 -14.00
C ALA A 203 -14.73 -7.03 -14.60
N PHE A 204 -13.69 -6.92 -13.77
CA PHE A 204 -12.35 -6.48 -14.20
C PHE A 204 -11.44 -7.66 -14.53
N ALA A 205 -11.61 -8.72 -13.76
CA ALA A 205 -10.94 -10.00 -13.84
C ALA A 205 -11.94 -11.08 -13.42
N ALA A 206 -11.61 -12.34 -13.62
CA ALA A 206 -12.29 -13.45 -12.95
C ALA A 206 -11.32 -14.62 -12.84
N ILE A 207 -11.51 -15.46 -11.84
CA ILE A 207 -10.85 -16.76 -11.76
C ILE A 207 -11.85 -17.88 -12.03
N VAL A 208 -11.48 -18.78 -12.93
CA VAL A 208 -12.31 -19.91 -13.35
C VAL A 208 -11.57 -21.20 -13.02
N GLY A 209 -12.23 -22.11 -12.31
CA GLY A 209 -11.71 -23.46 -12.08
C GLY A 209 -12.00 -24.43 -13.22
N HIS A 210 -11.07 -25.35 -13.47
CA HIS A 210 -11.21 -26.44 -14.44
C HIS A 210 -10.43 -27.69 -13.97
N ASP A 211 -10.60 -28.81 -14.67
CA ASP A 211 -10.04 -30.13 -14.28
C ASP A 211 -8.51 -30.14 -14.10
N ASN A 212 -7.80 -29.15 -14.65
CA ASN A 212 -6.34 -29.03 -14.61
C ASN A 212 -5.84 -27.86 -13.74
N GLY A 213 -6.72 -27.14 -13.04
CA GLY A 213 -6.35 -25.99 -12.21
C GLY A 213 -7.28 -24.80 -12.35
N HIS A 214 -6.70 -23.61 -12.38
CA HIS A 214 -7.42 -22.34 -12.45
C HIS A 214 -6.87 -21.48 -13.55
N THR A 215 -7.75 -20.78 -14.26
CA THR A 215 -7.35 -19.73 -15.21
C THR A 215 -7.84 -18.39 -14.70
N ILE A 216 -6.94 -17.41 -14.58
CA ILE A 216 -7.31 -16.02 -14.31
C ILE A 216 -7.53 -15.32 -15.65
N ILE A 217 -8.76 -14.87 -15.90
CA ILE A 217 -9.15 -14.16 -17.11
C ILE A 217 -9.13 -12.66 -16.82
N LEU A 218 -8.44 -11.89 -17.66
CA LEU A 218 -8.20 -10.46 -17.47
C LEU A 218 -8.63 -9.65 -18.71
N GLU A 219 -9.31 -8.53 -18.51
CA GLU A 219 -9.55 -7.56 -19.59
C GLU A 219 -8.21 -6.86 -19.95
N GLU A 220 -7.85 -6.82 -21.23
CA GLU A 220 -6.53 -6.37 -21.70
C GLU A 220 -6.21 -4.95 -21.25
N LYS A 221 -7.13 -4.01 -21.47
CA LYS A 221 -6.97 -2.60 -21.07
C LYS A 221 -6.67 -2.44 -19.58
N ARG A 222 -7.25 -3.32 -18.78
CA ARG A 222 -7.20 -3.31 -17.32
C ARG A 222 -5.93 -3.98 -16.81
N PHE A 223 -5.52 -5.08 -17.42
CA PHE A 223 -4.24 -5.72 -17.19
C PHE A 223 -3.08 -4.79 -17.54
N LEU A 224 -3.15 -4.08 -18.68
CA LEU A 224 -2.18 -3.04 -19.04
C LEU A 224 -2.14 -1.93 -17.99
N GLY A 225 -3.28 -1.56 -17.39
CA GLY A 225 -3.31 -0.64 -16.25
C GLY A 225 -2.54 -1.19 -15.03
N ALA A 226 -2.70 -2.48 -14.72
CA ALA A 226 -1.99 -3.13 -13.61
C ALA A 226 -0.47 -3.13 -13.82
N ILE A 227 -0.01 -3.49 -15.03
CA ILE A 227 1.41 -3.46 -15.44
C ILE A 227 1.96 -2.03 -15.32
N ASN A 228 1.20 -1.03 -15.78
CA ASN A 228 1.57 0.39 -15.72
C ASN A 228 1.47 1.01 -14.31
N GLY A 229 1.24 0.21 -13.27
CA GLY A 229 1.32 0.68 -11.89
C GLY A 229 0.01 1.22 -11.31
N VAL A 230 -1.14 1.07 -11.97
CA VAL A 230 -2.44 1.52 -11.44
C VAL A 230 -2.80 0.66 -10.23
N PHE A 231 -2.87 1.27 -9.04
CA PHE A 231 -3.00 0.55 -7.76
C PHE A 231 -4.23 -0.35 -7.71
N PHE A 232 -5.39 0.17 -8.13
CA PHE A 232 -6.63 -0.61 -8.17
C PHE A 232 -6.48 -1.85 -9.05
N SER A 233 -5.98 -1.68 -10.27
CA SER A 233 -5.80 -2.76 -11.25
C SER A 233 -4.83 -3.84 -10.75
N ARG A 234 -3.74 -3.43 -10.09
CA ARG A 234 -2.78 -4.36 -9.46
C ARG A 234 -3.43 -5.16 -8.35
N HIS A 235 -4.22 -4.49 -7.51
CA HIS A 235 -4.93 -5.13 -6.42
C HIS A 235 -5.91 -6.18 -6.95
N VAL A 236 -6.64 -5.90 -8.02
CA VAL A 236 -7.58 -6.87 -8.62
C VAL A 236 -6.85 -8.14 -9.05
N VAL A 237 -5.73 -8.02 -9.79
CA VAL A 237 -4.95 -9.19 -10.20
C VAL A 237 -4.43 -9.97 -8.98
N ALA A 238 -3.94 -9.27 -7.97
CA ALA A 238 -3.48 -9.88 -6.72
C ALA A 238 -4.62 -10.55 -5.91
N HIS A 239 -5.84 -10.05 -6.04
CA HIS A 239 -7.04 -10.60 -5.42
C HIS A 239 -7.45 -11.93 -6.08
N GLU A 240 -7.43 -12.03 -7.41
CA GLU A 240 -7.66 -13.30 -8.11
C GLU A 240 -6.58 -14.34 -7.74
N LEU A 241 -5.32 -13.92 -7.61
CA LEU A 241 -4.27 -14.79 -7.07
C LEU A 241 -4.60 -15.25 -5.65
N GLY A 242 -5.22 -14.40 -4.83
CA GLY A 242 -5.70 -14.77 -3.50
C GLY A 242 -6.71 -15.92 -3.55
N HIS A 243 -7.66 -15.88 -4.47
CA HIS A 243 -8.58 -17.00 -4.69
C HIS A 243 -7.85 -18.28 -5.09
N HIS A 244 -6.86 -18.20 -5.98
CA HIS A 244 -6.05 -19.36 -6.35
C HIS A 244 -5.34 -19.98 -5.12
N PHE A 245 -4.64 -19.17 -4.33
CA PHE A 245 -3.82 -19.66 -3.22
C PHE A 245 -4.62 -20.09 -1.99
N LEU A 246 -5.79 -19.49 -1.73
CA LEU A 246 -6.57 -19.76 -0.52
C LEU A 246 -7.76 -20.68 -0.79
N HIS A 247 -8.35 -20.59 -1.99
CA HIS A 247 -9.69 -21.10 -2.28
C HIS A 247 -9.73 -22.09 -3.45
N SER A 248 -8.57 -22.53 -3.95
CA SER A 248 -8.46 -23.50 -5.07
C SER A 248 -9.40 -24.70 -4.95
N ARG A 249 -9.54 -25.30 -3.76
CA ARG A 249 -10.45 -26.44 -3.55
C ARG A 249 -11.93 -26.13 -3.80
N LEU A 250 -12.34 -24.87 -3.62
CA LEU A 250 -13.72 -24.44 -3.90
C LEU A 250 -13.94 -24.27 -5.41
N LEU A 251 -12.86 -24.05 -6.16
CA LEU A 251 -12.85 -23.86 -7.61
C LEU A 251 -12.73 -25.19 -8.39
N GLU A 252 -12.25 -26.28 -7.77
CA GLU A 252 -12.10 -27.61 -8.39
C GLU A 252 -13.43 -28.27 -8.84
N SER A 253 -14.59 -27.71 -8.51
CA SER A 253 -15.87 -28.19 -9.05
C SER A 253 -16.11 -27.65 -10.47
N LYS A 254 -16.61 -28.48 -11.40
CA LYS A 254 -16.87 -28.13 -12.82
C LYS A 254 -17.76 -26.89 -13.08
N ASN A 255 -18.30 -26.26 -12.03
CA ASN A 255 -19.12 -25.05 -12.07
C ASN A 255 -18.58 -23.92 -11.16
N GLY A 256 -17.34 -24.00 -10.67
CA GLY A 256 -16.73 -23.03 -9.77
C GLY A 256 -16.32 -21.74 -10.50
N LEU A 257 -17.24 -20.77 -10.57
CA LEU A 257 -16.96 -19.41 -11.02
C LEU A 257 -16.97 -18.47 -9.80
N TYR A 258 -15.85 -17.81 -9.52
CA TYR A 258 -15.83 -16.64 -8.63
C TYR A 258 -15.85 -15.38 -9.48
N LEU A 259 -16.87 -14.54 -9.25
CA LEU A 259 -16.97 -13.21 -9.85
C LEU A 259 -16.48 -12.20 -8.82
N PRO A 260 -15.38 -11.47 -9.06
CA PRO A 260 -14.93 -10.47 -8.12
C PRO A 260 -15.98 -9.37 -7.96
N PRO A 261 -16.22 -8.85 -6.74
CA PRO A 261 -17.17 -7.79 -6.43
C PRO A 261 -16.96 -6.44 -7.15
N GLN A 262 -15.84 -6.28 -7.83
CA GLN A 262 -15.25 -4.99 -8.11
C GLN A 262 -15.80 -4.37 -9.41
N GLU A 263 -17.07 -3.96 -9.37
CA GLU A 263 -17.71 -2.83 -10.09
C GLU A 263 -19.22 -3.00 -10.44
N LEU A 264 -19.89 -4.09 -10.04
CA LEU A 264 -21.37 -4.19 -10.16
C LEU A 264 -22.14 -3.13 -9.33
N ALA A 265 -21.46 -2.37 -8.45
CA ALA A 265 -22.07 -1.34 -7.62
C ALA A 265 -22.13 0.06 -8.25
N LYS A 266 -21.44 0.33 -9.37
CA LYS A 266 -21.38 1.70 -9.93
C LYS A 266 -22.14 1.90 -11.23
N ASN A 267 -22.36 0.85 -12.02
CA ASN A 267 -23.08 0.94 -13.28
C ASN A 267 -24.22 -0.08 -13.32
N THR A 268 -25.37 0.24 -12.73
CA THR A 268 -26.62 -0.44 -13.07
C THR A 268 -27.46 0.51 -13.92
N PRO A 269 -27.49 0.38 -15.25
CA PRO A 269 -28.68 0.76 -16.00
C PRO A 269 -29.82 -0.15 -15.54
N SER A 270 -30.96 0.44 -15.25
CA SER A 270 -32.17 -0.18 -14.69
C SER A 270 -32.88 -1.18 -15.62
N MET A 271 -32.16 -2.10 -16.26
CA MET A 271 -32.65 -2.90 -17.40
C MET A 271 -32.51 -4.43 -17.25
N PHE A 272 -32.30 -4.97 -16.05
CA PHE A 272 -32.33 -6.44 -15.86
C PHE A 272 -33.63 -6.90 -15.21
N THR A 273 -34.54 -7.38 -16.05
CA THR A 273 -35.73 -8.16 -15.67
C THR A 273 -35.34 -9.59 -15.31
N SER A 274 -35.77 -10.01 -14.12
CA SER A 274 -36.13 -11.38 -13.68
C SER A 274 -35.33 -12.60 -14.22
N GLU A 275 -34.50 -13.19 -13.35
CA GLU A 275 -34.48 -14.62 -12.93
C GLU A 275 -33.11 -15.16 -12.52
N ARG A 276 -32.01 -14.43 -12.74
CA ARG A 276 -30.72 -14.72 -12.10
C ARG A 276 -30.09 -13.44 -11.59
N ARG A 277 -30.57 -12.96 -10.44
CA ARG A 277 -29.77 -12.05 -9.63
C ARG A 277 -28.56 -12.86 -9.17
N ILE A 278 -27.40 -12.59 -9.73
CA ILE A 278 -26.13 -12.88 -9.04
C ILE A 278 -26.26 -12.13 -7.72
N GLU A 279 -26.56 -12.83 -6.63
CA GLU A 279 -26.48 -12.24 -5.30
C GLU A 279 -25.06 -11.71 -5.16
N GLN A 280 -24.93 -10.39 -5.14
CA GLN A 280 -23.68 -9.70 -4.87
C GLN A 280 -23.20 -10.10 -3.47
N VAL A 281 -22.40 -11.16 -3.35
CA VAL A 281 -21.84 -11.58 -2.07
C VAL A 281 -20.48 -10.93 -1.85
N VAL A 282 -20.47 -9.60 -1.76
CA VAL A 282 -19.28 -8.78 -1.40
C VAL A 282 -18.85 -8.98 0.07
N ASP A 283 -19.61 -9.79 0.82
CA ASP A 283 -19.47 -10.01 2.25
C ASP A 283 -19.22 -11.50 2.60
N THR A 284 -18.68 -12.33 1.70
CA THR A 284 -18.21 -13.68 2.09
C THR A 284 -16.87 -13.60 2.81
N LEU A 285 -16.56 -14.62 3.61
CA LEU A 285 -15.24 -14.72 4.24
C LEU A 285 -14.16 -14.85 3.16
N GLU A 286 -14.45 -15.60 2.10
CA GLU A 286 -13.55 -15.90 1.00
C GLU A 286 -13.08 -14.62 0.28
N GLU A 287 -13.98 -13.68 0.03
CA GLU A 287 -13.66 -12.36 -0.55
C GLU A 287 -12.79 -11.51 0.39
N VAL A 288 -13.10 -11.51 1.70
CA VAL A 288 -12.29 -10.81 2.70
C VAL A 288 -10.88 -11.40 2.80
N GLU A 289 -10.78 -12.71 2.68
CA GLU A 289 -9.51 -13.44 2.67
C GLU A 289 -8.70 -13.15 1.39
N ALA A 290 -9.35 -13.07 0.22
CA ALA A 290 -8.70 -12.72 -1.04
C ALA A 290 -8.23 -11.25 -1.06
N GLU A 291 -9.01 -10.29 -0.57
CA GLU A 291 -8.58 -8.89 -0.37
C GLU A 291 -7.39 -8.79 0.61
N CYS A 292 -7.40 -9.61 1.66
CA CYS A 292 -6.30 -9.68 2.63
C CYS A 292 -5.03 -10.21 1.97
N PHE A 293 -5.16 -11.30 1.22
CA PHE A 293 -4.06 -11.86 0.45
C PHE A 293 -3.48 -10.84 -0.53
N ALA A 294 -4.33 -10.17 -1.32
CA ALA A 294 -3.90 -9.19 -2.31
C ALA A 294 -3.00 -8.10 -1.69
N THR A 295 -3.46 -7.54 -0.57
CA THR A 295 -2.72 -6.51 0.17
C THR A 295 -1.38 -7.03 0.69
N LEU A 296 -1.36 -8.24 1.26
CA LEU A 296 -0.17 -8.83 1.87
C LEU A 296 0.82 -9.42 0.85
N PHE A 297 0.33 -9.74 -0.34
CA PHE A 297 1.15 -10.12 -1.48
C PHE A 297 1.86 -8.88 -2.02
N LEU A 298 1.14 -7.77 -2.21
CA LEU A 298 1.68 -6.50 -2.71
C LEU A 298 2.57 -5.79 -1.70
N VAL A 299 2.18 -5.78 -0.42
CA VAL A 299 2.91 -5.17 0.70
C VAL A 299 3.35 -6.27 1.67
N PRO A 300 4.66 -6.54 1.83
CA PRO A 300 5.11 -7.61 2.71
C PRO A 300 4.69 -7.32 4.15
N TRP A 301 4.16 -8.34 4.83
CA TRP A 301 3.61 -8.20 6.19
C TRP A 301 4.64 -7.63 7.19
N THR A 302 5.93 -7.93 7.00
CA THR A 302 7.04 -7.38 7.81
C THR A 302 7.17 -5.87 7.69
N ALA A 303 6.74 -5.25 6.58
CA ALA A 303 6.76 -3.80 6.43
C ALA A 303 5.70 -3.12 7.33
N PHE A 304 4.58 -3.79 7.60
CA PHE A 304 3.58 -3.28 8.55
C PHE A 304 4.10 -3.25 9.99
N LEU A 305 5.03 -4.14 10.34
CA LEU A 305 5.64 -4.17 11.68
C LEU A 305 6.65 -3.05 11.92
N LYS A 306 7.28 -2.52 10.86
CA LYS A 306 8.31 -1.47 10.96
C LYS A 306 7.76 -0.10 11.37
N GLY A 307 6.46 0.03 11.61
CA GLY A 307 5.83 1.30 11.97
C GLY A 307 5.92 2.37 10.88
N THR A 308 6.15 1.97 9.63
CA THR A 308 6.17 2.91 8.50
C THR A 308 4.79 3.52 8.31
N GLU A 309 4.74 4.82 8.01
CA GLU A 309 3.48 5.52 7.78
C GLU A 309 2.70 4.85 6.62
N VAL A 310 1.42 4.58 6.85
CA VAL A 310 0.54 3.85 5.92
C VAL A 310 0.52 4.43 4.51
N ARG A 311 0.69 5.75 4.39
CA ARG A 311 0.75 6.43 3.10
C ARG A 311 1.98 6.01 2.30
N TYR A 312 3.14 5.97 2.93
CA TYR A 312 4.39 5.58 2.26
C TYR A 312 4.41 4.09 1.95
N LEU A 313 3.84 3.24 2.83
CA LEU A 313 3.64 1.82 2.52
C LEU A 313 2.82 1.62 1.24
N ALA A 314 1.71 2.36 1.10
CA ALA A 314 0.88 2.29 -0.10
C ALA A 314 1.64 2.75 -1.36
N GLU A 315 2.35 3.87 -1.29
CA GLU A 315 3.10 4.42 -2.42
C GLU A 315 4.30 3.53 -2.83
N ASP A 316 5.12 3.10 -1.86
CA ASP A 316 6.36 2.37 -2.10
C ASP A 316 6.12 0.97 -2.68
N TYR A 317 5.03 0.31 -2.29
CA TYR A 317 4.65 -1.02 -2.79
C TYR A 317 3.59 -0.99 -3.89
N GLY A 318 3.02 0.19 -4.17
CA GLY A 318 2.00 0.40 -5.21
C GLY A 318 0.69 -0.30 -4.92
N GLU A 319 0.14 -0.06 -3.73
CA GLU A 319 -1.13 -0.57 -3.22
C GLU A 319 -2.08 0.59 -2.88
N GLN A 320 -3.38 0.32 -2.82
CA GLN A 320 -4.40 1.27 -2.42
C GLN A 320 -4.27 1.66 -0.95
N LEU A 321 -4.25 2.97 -0.69
CA LEU A 321 -4.10 3.53 0.65
C LEU A 321 -5.15 3.00 1.64
N ASP A 322 -6.40 2.85 1.19
CA ASP A 322 -7.49 2.40 2.06
C ASP A 322 -7.33 0.93 2.47
N GLU A 323 -6.77 0.09 1.59
CA GLU A 323 -6.44 -1.30 1.89
C GLU A 323 -5.26 -1.41 2.87
N VAL A 324 -4.18 -0.65 2.62
CA VAL A 324 -3.04 -0.60 3.55
C VAL A 324 -3.48 -0.11 4.94
N LYS A 325 -4.31 0.94 5.01
CA LYS A 325 -4.87 1.45 6.27
C LYS A 325 -5.72 0.40 6.98
N ARG A 326 -6.51 -0.37 6.25
CA ARG A 326 -7.38 -1.40 6.79
C ARG A 326 -6.57 -2.45 7.53
N TYR A 327 -5.55 -3.02 6.89
CA TYR A 327 -4.77 -4.12 7.47
C TYR A 327 -3.70 -3.64 8.45
N SER A 328 -3.12 -2.45 8.28
CA SER A 328 -2.11 -1.89 9.21
C SER A 328 -2.61 -1.83 10.66
N ARG A 329 -3.89 -1.55 10.88
CA ARG A 329 -4.51 -1.51 12.21
C ARG A 329 -4.55 -2.88 12.91
N LEU A 330 -4.44 -3.98 12.17
CA LEU A 330 -4.44 -5.33 12.74
C LEU A 330 -3.05 -5.71 13.25
N PHE A 331 -1.99 -5.22 12.61
CA PHE A 331 -0.60 -5.53 12.98
C PHE A 331 -0.13 -4.86 14.28
N VAL A 332 -0.88 -3.88 14.79
CA VAL A 332 -0.60 -3.28 16.10
C VAL A 332 -1.18 -4.07 17.28
N LEU A 333 -2.11 -5.01 17.02
CA LEU A 333 -2.82 -5.76 18.05
C LEU A 333 -1.94 -6.87 18.64
N ASP A 334 -1.90 -6.99 19.96
CA ASP A 334 -1.05 -7.98 20.66
C ASP A 334 -1.43 -9.42 20.32
N ASN A 335 -2.72 -9.73 20.21
CA ASN A 335 -3.19 -11.06 19.82
C ASN A 335 -2.75 -11.47 18.41
N VAL A 336 -2.61 -10.51 17.48
CA VAL A 336 -2.06 -10.76 16.14
C VAL A 336 -0.56 -10.99 16.22
N LYS A 337 0.17 -10.18 17.00
CA LYS A 337 1.61 -10.38 17.22
C LYS A 337 1.91 -11.73 17.86
N ASP A 338 1.12 -12.14 18.84
CA ASP A 338 1.25 -13.44 19.50
C ASP A 338 0.98 -14.60 18.54
N ALA A 339 -0.03 -14.46 17.67
CA ALA A 339 -0.28 -15.44 16.62
C ALA A 339 0.90 -15.58 15.65
N PHE A 340 1.53 -14.46 15.25
CA PHE A 340 2.75 -14.50 14.44
C PHE A 340 3.93 -15.15 15.18
N ARG A 341 4.19 -14.78 16.44
CA ARG A 341 5.24 -15.38 17.27
C ARG A 341 5.07 -16.89 17.37
N TRP A 342 3.84 -17.34 17.65
CA TRP A 342 3.50 -18.76 17.71
C TRP A 342 3.76 -19.46 16.37
N ALA A 343 3.29 -18.89 15.26
CA ALA A 343 3.45 -19.50 13.93
C ALA A 343 4.93 -19.59 13.51
N LEU A 344 5.70 -18.52 13.70
CA LEU A 344 7.14 -18.50 13.41
C LEU A 344 7.91 -19.47 14.32
N TRP A 345 7.53 -19.56 15.60
CA TRP A 345 8.13 -20.51 16.53
C TRP A 345 7.93 -21.96 16.07
N HIS A 346 6.72 -22.33 15.64
CA HIS A 346 6.49 -23.69 15.12
C HIS A 346 7.18 -23.97 13.79
N LYS A 347 7.46 -22.93 12.99
CA LYS A 347 8.29 -23.04 11.78
C LYS A 347 9.80 -23.12 12.05
N GLY A 348 10.23 -23.14 13.31
CA GLY A 348 11.65 -23.17 13.67
C GLY A 348 12.37 -21.81 13.57
N ILE A 349 11.65 -20.73 13.24
CA ILE A 349 12.20 -19.38 13.19
C ILE A 349 12.29 -18.85 14.62
N ARG A 350 13.49 -18.51 15.06
CA ARG A 350 13.78 -18.03 16.44
C ARG A 350 14.33 -16.61 16.48
N GLN A 351 14.74 -16.08 15.34
CA GLN A 351 15.27 -14.73 15.19
C GLN A 351 14.39 -13.99 14.19
N HIS A 352 13.57 -13.07 14.68
CA HIS A 352 12.68 -12.23 13.88
C HIS A 352 12.34 -10.97 14.69
N PRO A 353 12.24 -9.76 14.09
CA PRO A 353 11.92 -8.51 14.78
C PRO A 353 10.58 -8.49 15.54
N ILE A 354 9.78 -9.56 15.48
CA ILE A 354 8.52 -9.67 16.23
C ILE A 354 8.71 -10.30 17.62
N PHE A 355 9.88 -10.90 17.86
CA PHE A 355 10.27 -11.43 19.16
C PHE A 355 10.95 -10.38 20.05
N ASP A 356 11.39 -9.27 19.45
CA ASP A 356 11.83 -8.05 20.14
C ASP A 356 10.60 -7.23 20.59
#